data_AF-A0A9E2C1Y6-F1
#
_entry.id   AF-A0A9E2C1Y6-F1
#
_cell.length_a   1.000
_cell.length_b   1.000
_cell.length_c   1.000
_cell.angle_alpha   90.00
_cell.angle_beta   90.00
_cell.angle_gamma   90.00
#
_symmetry.space_group_name_H-M   'P 1'
#
loop_
_entity.id
_entity.type
_entity.pdbx_description
1 polymer ?
#
loop_
_entity_poly.entity_id
_entity_poly.type
_entity_poly.pdbx_seq_one_letter_code
_entity_poly.pdbx_strand_id
1 'polypeptide(L)' 'MFKKLQNYLRDVQREMSKVSWPTRPELRESTVIVIIISLIMAVYIFTIDTGLTAIIKLVL' A
#
# COMPACT_ATOMS: atom_id res chain seq x y z
N MET A 1 -2.06 2.00 39.89
CA MET A 1 -2.14 1.37 38.56
C MET A 1 -2.30 2.40 37.44
N PHE A 2 -3.28 3.31 37.50
CA PHE A 2 -3.50 4.38 36.51
C PHE A 2 -2.29 5.29 36.22
N LYS A 3 -1.50 5.68 37.24
CA LYS A 3 -0.27 6.48 37.04
C LYS A 3 0.80 5.79 36.16
N LYS A 4 0.91 4.45 36.21
CA LYS A 4 1.85 3.70 35.36
C LYS A 4 1.40 3.72 33.90
N LEU A 5 0.10 3.57 33.65
CA LEU A 5 -0.48 3.59 32.31
C LEU A 5 -0.36 4.99 31.66
N GLN A 6 -0.59 6.05 32.44
CA GLN A 6 -0.42 7.43 31.97
C GLN A 6 1.04 7.75 31.62
N ASN A 7 1.99 7.27 32.41
CA ASN A 7 3.42 7.40 32.09
C ASN A 7 3.79 6.59 30.84
N TYR A 8 3.28 5.36 30.70
CA TYR A 8 3.52 4.53 29.53
C TYR A 8 3.00 5.17 28.22
N LEU A 9 1.78 5.72 28.21
CA LEU A 9 1.25 6.43 27.04
C LEU A 9 2.07 7.69 26.70
N ARG A 10 2.57 8.38 27.72
CA ARG A 10 3.43 9.57 27.55
C ARG A 10 4.79 9.19 26.98
N ASP A 11 5.35 8.04 27.37
CA ASP A 11 6.59 7.50 26.81
C ASP A 11 6.40 7.03 25.36
N VAL A 12 5.29 6.34 25.06
CA VAL A 12 4.92 5.95 23.68
C VAL A 12 4.75 7.18 22.78
N GLN A 13 4.08 8.24 23.25
CA GLN A 13 3.96 9.48 22.49
C GLN A 13 5.35 10.12 22.23
N ARG A 14 6.27 10.03 23.19
CA ARG A 14 7.63 10.54 23.06
C ARG A 14 8.45 9.72 22.06
N GLU A 15 8.27 8.41 21.99
CA GLU A 15 8.90 7.56 20.96
C GLU A 15 8.30 7.79 19.58
N MET A 16 6.98 7.93 19.49
CA MET A 16 6.27 8.26 18.24
C MET A 16 6.73 9.60 17.64
N SER A 17 7.21 10.53 18.47
CA SER A 17 7.80 11.80 18.01
C SER A 17 9.22 11.65 17.44
N LYS A 18 9.92 10.55 17.74
CA LYS A 18 11.22 10.20 17.15
C LYS A 18 11.07 9.44 15.83
N VAL A 19 9.85 8.96 15.52
CA VAL A 19 9.55 8.34 14.24
C VAL A 19 9.57 9.43 13.18
N SER A 20 10.49 9.30 12.21
CA SER A 20 10.56 10.14 11.04
C SER A 20 9.39 9.82 10.11
N TRP A 21 8.24 10.45 10.38
CA TRP A 21 7.10 10.36 9.47
C TRP A 21 7.47 11.03 8.14
N PRO A 22 7.21 10.35 7.01
CA PRO A 22 7.44 10.93 5.69
C PRO A 22 6.61 12.18 5.53
N THR A 23 7.14 13.13 4.77
CA THR A 23 6.46 14.40 4.54
C THR A 23 5.22 14.18 3.65
N ARG A 24 4.19 15.03 3.80
CA ARG A 24 2.97 14.98 2.98
C ARG A 24 3.22 14.84 1.45
N PRO A 25 4.24 15.49 0.86
CA PRO A 25 4.57 15.27 -0.56
C PRO A 25 5.13 13.87 -0.85
N GLU A 26 6.04 13.32 -0.03
CA GLU A 26 6.59 11.96 -0.22
C GLU A 26 5.51 10.87 -0.17
N LEU A 27 4.51 11.05 0.72
CA LEU A 27 3.36 10.17 0.81
C LEU A 27 2.52 10.19 -0.49
N ARG A 28 2.37 11.37 -1.10
CA ARG A 28 1.65 11.50 -2.38
C ARG A 28 2.43 10.87 -3.52
N GLU A 29 3.73 11.11 -3.61
CA GLU A 29 4.59 10.51 -4.63
C GLU A 29 4.56 8.98 -4.55
N SER A 30 4.71 8.43 -3.35
CA SER A 30 4.63 6.98 -3.13
C SER A 30 3.25 6.42 -3.53
N THR A 31 2.17 7.13 -3.22
CA THR A 31 0.80 6.72 -3.61
C THR A 31 0.60 6.76 -5.12
N VAL A 32 1.10 7.79 -5.81
CA VAL A 32 1.00 7.92 -7.27
C VAL A 32 1.73 6.78 -7.96
N ILE A 33 2.93 6.44 -7.50
CA ILE A 33 3.71 5.31 -8.05
C ILE A 33 2.92 3.99 -7.90
N VAL A 34 2.33 3.74 -6.72
CA VAL A 34 1.53 2.54 -6.48
C VAL A 34 0.31 2.48 -7.41
N ILE A 35 -0.38 3.60 -7.62
CA ILE A 35 -1.52 3.67 -8.54
C ILE A 35 -1.09 3.31 -9.97
N ILE A 36 0.04 3.85 -10.44
CA ILE A 36 0.56 3.58 -11.79
C ILE A 36 0.89 2.09 -11.93
N ILE A 37 1.62 1.51 -10.98
CA ILE A 37 2.01 0.09 -11.01
C ILE A 37 0.77 -0.80 -10.97
N SER A 38 -0.21 -0.48 -10.12
CA SER A 38 -1.47 -1.22 -10.03
C SER A 38 -2.26 -1.18 -11.34
N LEU A 39 -2.30 -0.03 -12.02
CA LEU A 39 -2.96 0.10 -13.32
C LEU A 39 -2.28 -0.75 -14.40
N ILE A 40 -0.94 -0.73 -14.45
CA ILE A 40 -0.16 -1.57 -15.37
C ILE A 40 -0.45 -3.06 -15.11
N MET A 41 -0.45 -3.47 -13.85
CA MET A 41 -0.74 -4.85 -13.46
C MET A 41 -2.17 -5.27 -13.86
N ALA A 42 -3.15 -4.37 -13.70
CA ALA A 42 -4.52 -4.63 -14.11
C ALA A 42 -4.64 -4.87 -15.62
N VAL A 43 -3.98 -4.04 -16.44
CA VAL A 43 -3.95 -4.21 -17.90
C VAL A 43 -3.24 -5.50 -18.30
N TYR A 44 -2.14 -5.84 -17.63
CA TYR A 44 -1.39 -7.06 -17.88
C TYR A 44 -2.24 -8.32 -17.61
N ILE A 45 -2.86 -8.39 -16.43
CA ILE A 45 -3.74 -9.50 -16.07
C ILE A 45 -4.92 -9.58 -17.03
N PHE A 46 -5.56 -8.45 -17.36
CA PHE A 46 -6.66 -8.42 -18.33
C PHE A 46 -6.25 -8.97 -19.70
N THR A 47 -5.06 -8.63 -20.18
CA THR A 47 -4.52 -9.13 -21.46
C THR A 47 -4.31 -10.63 -21.41
N ILE A 48 -3.75 -11.15 -20.32
CA ILE A 48 -3.53 -12.58 -20.15
C ILE A 48 -4.85 -13.33 -20.04
N ASP A 49 -5.77 -12.88 -19.20
CA ASP A 49 -7.06 -13.55 -18.97
C ASP A 49 -7.88 -13.62 -20.26
N THR A 50 -7.92 -12.52 -21.02
CA THR A 50 -8.62 -12.48 -22.31
C THR A 50 -7.91 -13.32 -23.37
N GLY A 51 -6.58 -13.28 -23.43
CA GLY A 51 -5.78 -14.10 -24.33
C GLY A 51 -5.95 -15.61 -24.07
N LEU A 52 -5.82 -16.03 -22.80
CA LEU A 52 -6.04 -17.42 -22.41
C LEU A 52 -7.47 -17.87 -22.72
N THR A 53 -8.47 -17.05 -22.38
CA THR A 53 -9.88 -17.37 -22.64
C THR A 53 -10.15 -17.55 -24.13
N ALA A 54 -9.56 -16.69 -24.98
CA ALA A 54 -9.68 -16.79 -26.43
C ALA A 54 -9.03 -18.06 -26.97
N ILE A 55 -7.85 -18.42 -26.48
CA ILE A 55 -7.14 -19.66 -26.88
C ILE A 55 -7.94 -20.89 -26.46
N ILE A 56 -8.43 -20.92 -25.21
CA ILE A 56 -9.23 -22.05 -24.70
C ILE A 56 -10.50 -22.25 -25.52
N LYS A 57 -11.21 -21.17 -25.88
CA LYS A 57 -12.40 -21.23 -26.75
C LYS A 57 -12.12 -21.66 -28.19
N LEU A 58 -10.87 -21.52 -28.65
CA LEU A 58 -10.47 -21.92 -30.00
C LEU A 58 -10.04 -23.38 -30.05
N VAL A 59 -9.57 -23.93 -28.93
CA VAL A 59 -9.12 -25.32 -28.79
C VAL A 59 -10.27 -26.27 -28.41
N LEU A 60 -11.23 -25.81 -27.60
CA LEU A 60 -12.43 -26.56 -27.19
C LEU A 60 -13.62 -26.26 -28.12
#